data_AF-A0A3A0CEG7-F1
#
_entry.id   AF-A0A3A0CEG7-F1
#
_cell.length_a   1.000
_cell.length_b   1.000
_cell.length_c   1.000
_cell.angle_alpha   90.00
_cell.angle_beta   90.00
_cell.angle_gamma   90.00
#
_symmetry.space_group_name_H-M   'P 1'
#
loop_
_entity.id
_entity.type
_entity.pdbx_description
1 polymer ?
#
loop_
_entity_poly.entity_id
_entity_poly.type
_entity_poly.pdbx_seq_one_letter_code
_entity_poly.pdbx_strand_id
1 'polypeptide(L)' 'MGAWNIVQARMRDVMPDSHRLSYVGRLSSGSPATGSHKLHVIEQEDLVRRAFERGE' A
#
# COMPACT_ATOMS: atom_id res chain seq x y z
N MET A 1 8.73 -1.50 1.04
CA MET A 1 9.02 -2.77 1.76
C MET A 1 7.80 -3.70 1.67
N GLY A 2 7.96 -4.97 2.02
CA GLY A 2 6.89 -5.97 1.95
C GLY A 2 6.79 -6.65 0.58
N ALA A 3 5.68 -7.32 0.32
CA ALA A 3 5.54 -8.22 -0.83
C ALA A 3 5.27 -7.52 -2.18
N TRP A 4 5.11 -6.19 -2.22
CA TRP A 4 4.66 -5.46 -3.41
C TRP A 4 5.48 -5.75 -4.65
N ASN A 5 6.81 -5.70 -4.57
CA ASN A 5 7.69 -5.91 -5.73
C ASN A 5 7.60 -7.34 -6.32
N ILE A 6 7.12 -8.31 -5.53
CA ILE A 6 6.91 -9.69 -5.97
C ILE A 6 5.47 -9.88 -6.46
N VAL A 7 4.49 -9.39 -5.68
CA VAL A 7 3.07 -9.60 -5.95
C VAL A 7 2.60 -8.77 -7.15
N GLN A 8 3.09 -7.55 -7.34
CA GLN A 8 2.64 -6.68 -8.43
C GLN A 8 2.91 -7.31 -9.80
N ALA A 9 4.06 -7.97 -9.99
CA ALA A 9 4.39 -8.66 -11.23
C ALA A 9 3.38 -9.79 -11.51
N ARG A 10 3.18 -10.68 -10.54
CA ARG A 10 2.27 -11.82 -10.67
C ARG A 10 0.80 -11.40 -10.83
N MET A 11 0.40 -10.33 -10.16
CA MET A 11 -0.96 -9.80 -10.27
C MET A 11 -1.24 -9.28 -11.67
N ARG A 12 -0.27 -8.63 -12.33
CA ARG A 12 -0.42 -8.20 -13.72
C ARG A 12 -0.60 -9.38 -14.69
N ASP A 13 -0.01 -10.53 -14.39
CA ASP A 13 -0.11 -11.71 -15.27
C ASP A 13 -1.47 -12.41 -15.19
N VAL A 14 -2.20 -12.27 -14.07
CA VAL A 14 -3.45 -13.02 -13.81
C VAL A 14 -4.70 -12.15 -13.77
N MET A 15 -4.55 -10.83 -13.64
CA MET A 15 -5.68 -9.91 -13.52
C MET A 15 -6.27 -9.59 -14.90
N PRO A 16 -7.61 -9.56 -15.05
CA PRO A 16 -8.23 -9.14 -16.29
C PRO A 16 -7.91 -7.67 -16.63
N ASP A 17 -7.81 -7.35 -17.93
CA ASP A 17 -7.58 -5.98 -18.40
C ASP A 17 -8.65 -4.97 -17.98
N SER A 18 -9.84 -5.46 -17.60
CA SER A 18 -10.94 -4.64 -17.07
C SER A 18 -10.70 -4.10 -15.66
N HIS A 19 -9.64 -4.55 -14.98
CA HIS A 19 -9.33 -4.15 -13.61
C HIS A 19 -8.02 -3.34 -13.55
N ARG A 20 -7.97 -2.38 -12.64
CA ARG A 20 -6.79 -1.53 -12.39
C ARG A 20 -6.17 -1.93 -11.06
N LEU A 21 -4.88 -2.27 -11.09
CA LEU A 21 -4.11 -2.56 -9.88
C LEU A 21 -3.51 -1.27 -9.32
N SER A 22 -3.87 -0.89 -8.10
CA SER A 22 -3.31 0.26 -7.37
C SER A 22 -2.50 -0.19 -6.14
N TYR A 23 -1.63 0.68 -5.63
CA TYR A 23 -0.83 0.43 -4.43
C TYR A 23 -1.23 1.39 -3.31
N VAL A 24 -1.49 0.83 -2.11
CA VAL A 24 -1.62 1.60 -0.88
C VAL A 24 -0.68 0.99 0.16
N GLY A 25 0.29 1.78 0.60
CA GLY A 25 1.32 1.34 1.55
C GLY A 25 2.09 2.51 2.15
N ARG A 26 2.91 2.21 3.16
CA ARG A 26 3.83 3.19 3.78
C ARG A 26 4.84 3.69 2.75
N LEU A 27 5.25 4.96 2.90
CA LEU A 27 6.35 5.50 2.11
C LEU A 27 7.64 4.70 2.36
N SER A 28 8.47 4.61 1.34
CA SER A 28 9.78 3.97 1.48
C SER A 28 10.61 4.75 2.48
N SER A 29 11.18 4.05 3.47
CA SER A 29 12.01 4.63 4.51
C SER A 29 13.12 3.65 4.90
N GLY A 30 14.16 4.18 5.55
CA GLY A 30 15.31 3.38 6.00
C GLY A 30 15.01 2.47 7.19
N SER A 31 13.91 2.69 7.90
CA SER A 31 13.40 1.83 8.97
C SER A 31 12.09 1.14 8.55
N PRO A 32 11.71 -0.01 9.15
CA PRO A 32 10.44 -0.67 8.83
C PRO A 32 9.18 0.13 9.21
N ALA A 33 9.30 0.99 10.22
CA ALA A 33 8.24 1.86 10.71
C ALA A 33 8.84 3.09 11.42
N THR A 34 8.01 4.11 11.63
CA THR A 34 8.32 5.23 12.52
C THR A 34 8.47 4.77 13.97
N GLY A 35 9.45 5.32 14.69
CA GLY A 35 9.67 5.05 16.12
C GLY A 35 8.67 5.76 17.04
N SER A 36 7.86 6.68 16.50
CA SER A 36 6.84 7.39 17.26
C SER A 36 5.50 6.66 17.15
N HIS A 37 4.96 6.21 18.29
CA HIS A 37 3.64 5.58 18.35
C HIS A 37 2.55 6.48 17.78
N LYS A 38 2.58 7.79 18.10
CA LYS A 38 1.59 8.75 17.59
C LYS A 38 1.61 8.82 16.05
N LEU A 39 2.81 8.92 15.46
CA LEU A 39 2.94 8.95 14.01
C LEU A 39 2.53 7.62 13.38
N HIS A 40 2.85 6.49 14.02
CA HIS A 40 2.45 5.18 13.53
C HIS A 40 0.93 5.03 13.42
N VAL A 41 0.18 5.50 14.42
CA VAL A 41 -1.29 5.48 14.42
C VAL A 41 -1.85 6.33 13.28
N ILE A 42 -1.33 7.55 13.11
CA ILE A 42 -1.75 8.46 12.03
C ILE A 42 -1.49 7.84 10.66
N GLU A 43 -0.31 7.25 10.45
CA GLU A 43 0.01 6.54 9.20
C GLU A 43 -0.94 5.36 8.96
N GLN A 44 -1.27 4.59 10.00
CA GLN A 44 -2.14 3.43 9.87
C GLN A 44 -3.58 3.83 9.49
N GLU A 45 -4.12 4.87 10.11
CA GLU A 45 -5.45 5.41 9.79
C GLU A 45 -5.50 5.92 8.33
N ASP A 46 -4.47 6.65 7.90
CA ASP A 46 -4.35 7.12 6.51
C ASP A 46 -4.31 5.97 5.51
N LEU A 47 -3.56 4.91 5.81
CA LEU A 47 -3.46 3.73 4.96
C LEU A 47 -4.81 3.05 4.76
N VAL A 48 -5.55 2.82 5.84
CA VAL A 48 -6.87 2.19 5.78
C VAL A 48 -7.82 3.08 5.00
N ARG A 49 -7.85 4.39 5.28
CA ARG A 49 -8.68 5.36 4.55
C ARG A 49 -8.43 5.30 3.04
N ARG A 50 -7.17 5.46 2.61
CA ARG A 50 -6.81 5.44 1.17
C ARG A 50 -7.10 4.10 0.48
N ALA A 51 -7.10 2.98 1.22
CA ALA A 51 -7.42 1.68 0.66
C ALA A 51 -8.90 1.50 0.30
N PHE A 52 -9.79 2.22 0.99
CA PHE A 52 -11.24 2.16 0.77
C PHE A 52 -11.82 3.38 0.07
N GLU A 53 -11.04 4.45 -0.09
CA GLU A 53 -11.40 5.55 -0.97
C GLU A 53 -11.49 5.06 -2.41
N ARG A 54 -12.68 5.23 -3.02
CA ARG A 54 -12.83 4.97 -4.45
C ARG A 54 -11.96 5.98 -5.19
N GLY A 55 -10.86 5.51 -5.77
CA GLY A 55 -10.12 6.28 -6.75
C GLY A 55 -11.02 6.50 -7.96
N GLU A 56 -11.41 7.75 -8.20
CA GLU A 56 -12.04 8.17 -9.45
C GLU A 56 -11.16 7.81 -10.68
#